data_AF-A0A6J1QJR9-F1
#
_entry.id   AF-A0A6J1QJR9-F1
#
_cell.length_a   1.000
_cell.length_b   1.000
_cell.length_c   1.000
_cell.angle_alpha   90.00
_cell.angle_beta   90.00
_cell.angle_gamma   90.00
#
_symmetry.space_group_name_H-M   'P 1'
#
loop_
_entity.id
_entity.type
_entity.pdbx_description
1 polymer ?
#
loop_
_entity_poly.entity_id
_entity_poly.type
_entity_poly.pdbx_seq_one_letter_code
_entity_poly.pdbx_strand_id
1 'polypeptide(L)'
;KEHFLAFCKKFRSKPPSEKRDFVVQHKLCINCFGKHAVADCSSKRNCAACQERHHSSIHDVCAKTATTIAGAPTSLYAGQTKGPSSGVLLATAQVFVDNRYNQRIMTRALIDPGSEVSLVTEALVQRLRLPRKPTSTIIVGVGGKQTGIARGRVSITLSSRFADFTTTISALVLPRITRYEARAETSRSRWEHLEGLPLANPDGQADGAIALLLGADVYVSIIDEGIRKGGAGAPIAQKTSLGWLVSGAIASPQGNSVKSLQCLVDEELSSMVRKFWEQEETVHSPLPLTDEEQACEDHYVRTHSRLPDGRYMVRLPFKNAPPNLSGTRRIAMRMLQSMERKTDNDPDLHKLYSEFMQEYEDLGHMARVLPAADKLDKTQRCYLPHHGVLKKTNDTVKIRVVFNGSARLGSGDSLSSHLLTGPNLLPALTDVLLRWRRHRYVIIADIQKMYRQISMHPSDQTYQRILWRLKNSPELLEMLLTTVTYGLASSPFQAIRTMRQLAKDERHAYPRAASILEEETYVDDVLSGADTEDDARELVHKLTSLCMAGGFPLQKWAANKAVILKDVPTEHRQVKDFDLCDQNASHATLGVQWHPQDDTFGFKVR
;
A
#
# COMPACT_ATOMS: atom_id res chain seq x y z
N LYS A 1 40.68 1.83 1.01
CA LYS A 1 40.35 3.14 1.62
C LYS A 1 38.94 3.07 2.17
N GLU A 2 38.74 3.25 3.47
CA GLU A 2 37.41 3.21 4.08
C GLU A 2 36.62 4.46 3.70
N HIS A 3 35.63 4.28 2.85
CA HIS A 3 34.62 5.29 2.54
C HIS A 3 33.35 4.56 2.14
N PHE A 4 32.21 5.15 2.46
CA PHE A 4 30.92 4.54 2.16
C PHE A 4 30.75 4.39 0.64
N LEU A 5 30.30 3.22 0.20
CA LEU A 5 30.32 2.81 -1.21
C LEU A 5 29.54 3.78 -2.11
N ALA A 6 28.46 4.39 -1.59
CA ALA A 6 27.67 5.38 -2.32
C ALA A 6 28.43 6.68 -2.62
N PHE A 7 29.53 6.97 -1.93
CA PHE A 7 30.42 8.12 -2.16
C PHE A 7 31.72 7.74 -2.89
N CYS A 8 31.91 6.46 -3.24
CA CYS A 8 33.06 6.01 -4.00
C CYS A 8 32.96 6.45 -5.46
N LYS A 9 33.87 7.33 -5.92
CA LYS A 9 33.92 7.79 -7.32
C LYS A 9 34.10 6.64 -8.30
N LYS A 10 34.98 5.67 -7.99
CA LYS A 10 35.23 4.48 -8.82
C LYS A 10 34.02 3.55 -8.91
N PHE A 11 33.23 3.44 -7.83
CA PHE A 11 32.00 2.64 -7.84
C PHE A 11 30.87 3.36 -8.59
N ARG A 12 30.73 4.68 -8.43
CA ARG A 12 29.72 5.47 -9.15
C ARG A 12 29.88 5.44 -10.67
N SER A 13 31.11 5.39 -11.17
CA SER A 13 31.40 5.34 -12.60
C SER A 13 31.17 3.97 -13.25
N LYS A 14 30.95 2.91 -12.47
CA LYS A 14 30.66 1.57 -13.01
C LYS A 14 29.25 1.48 -13.61
N PRO A 15 29.05 0.66 -14.66
CA PRO A 15 27.72 0.37 -15.17
C PRO A 15 26.86 -0.35 -14.10
N PRO A 16 25.52 -0.24 -14.16
CA PRO A 16 24.62 -0.82 -13.16
C PRO A 16 24.79 -2.32 -12.89
N SER A 17 25.13 -3.12 -13.92
CA SER A 17 25.42 -4.56 -13.79
C SER A 17 26.65 -4.81 -12.92
N GLU A 18 27.77 -4.17 -13.24
CA GLU A 18 29.00 -4.28 -12.45
C GLU A 18 28.84 -3.75 -11.02
N LYS A 19 27.97 -2.75 -10.80
CA LYS A 19 27.66 -2.26 -9.44
C LYS A 19 26.95 -3.34 -8.63
N ARG A 20 25.98 -4.06 -9.21
CA ARG A 20 25.30 -5.18 -8.55
C ARG A 20 26.27 -6.32 -8.27
N ASP A 21 27.08 -6.69 -9.26
CA ASP A 21 28.05 -7.78 -9.10
C ASP A 21 29.07 -7.47 -8.01
N PHE A 22 29.55 -6.22 -7.94
CA PHE A 22 30.45 -5.77 -6.88
C PHE A 22 29.78 -5.86 -5.49
N VAL A 23 28.51 -5.45 -5.37
CA VAL A 23 27.74 -5.51 -4.11
C VAL A 23 27.51 -6.95 -3.68
N VAL A 24 27.17 -7.84 -4.61
CA VAL A 24 26.98 -9.28 -4.35
C VAL A 24 28.31 -9.94 -3.97
N GLN A 25 29.37 -9.70 -4.73
CA GLN A 25 30.71 -10.26 -4.49
C GLN A 25 31.27 -9.85 -3.12
N HIS A 26 31.00 -8.62 -2.68
CA HIS A 26 31.47 -8.10 -1.38
C HIS A 26 30.44 -8.29 -0.25
N LYS A 27 29.36 -9.05 -0.49
CA LYS A 27 28.29 -9.36 0.49
C LYS A 27 27.72 -8.12 1.17
N LEU A 28 27.46 -7.08 0.38
CA LEU A 28 26.86 -5.83 0.83
C LEU A 28 25.35 -5.84 0.58
N CYS A 29 24.60 -5.14 1.43
CA CYS A 29 23.17 -4.95 1.29
C CYS A 29 22.86 -4.20 -0.02
N ILE A 30 22.02 -4.77 -0.89
CA ILE A 30 21.65 -4.11 -2.16
C ILE A 30 20.83 -2.83 -1.95
N ASN A 31 20.23 -2.62 -0.77
CA ASN A 31 19.45 -1.42 -0.48
C ASN A 31 20.30 -0.22 -0.02
N CYS A 32 21.27 -0.45 0.88
CA CYS A 32 22.06 0.63 1.47
C CYS A 32 23.58 0.45 1.36
N PHE A 33 24.06 -0.59 0.70
CA PHE A 33 25.49 -0.95 0.58
C PHE A 33 26.23 -1.16 1.91
N GLY A 34 25.51 -1.40 3.01
CA GLY A 34 26.06 -1.77 4.32
C GLY A 34 26.38 -3.26 4.41
N LYS A 35 27.18 -3.66 5.41
CA LYS A 35 27.50 -5.08 5.66
C LYS A 35 26.39 -5.78 6.45
N HIS A 36 25.28 -6.10 5.78
CA HIS A 36 24.17 -6.89 6.31
C HIS A 36 23.32 -7.45 5.17
N ALA A 37 22.44 -8.41 5.48
CA ALA A 37 21.45 -8.89 4.53
C ALA A 37 20.31 -7.86 4.35
N VAL A 38 19.70 -7.81 3.16
CA VAL A 38 18.63 -6.83 2.85
C VAL A 38 17.45 -6.93 3.80
N ALA A 39 17.14 -8.15 4.28
CA ALA A 39 16.09 -8.40 5.25
C ALA A 39 16.30 -7.60 6.54
N ASP A 40 17.55 -7.49 6.99
CA ASP A 40 17.95 -6.81 8.22
C ASP A 40 18.31 -5.33 8.00
N CYS A 41 17.99 -4.79 6.82
CA CYS A 41 18.36 -3.43 6.47
C CYS A 41 17.49 -2.40 7.22
N SER A 42 18.10 -1.61 8.10
CA SER A 42 17.43 -0.52 8.84
C SER A 42 17.19 0.75 8.01
N SER A 43 17.67 0.79 6.76
CA SER A 43 17.45 1.92 5.85
C SER A 43 15.99 1.95 5.38
N LYS A 44 15.28 3.02 5.74
CA LYS A 44 13.92 3.34 5.25
C LYS A 44 13.89 3.92 3.84
N ARG A 45 15.07 4.16 3.23
CA ARG A 45 15.15 4.65 1.85
C ARG A 45 15.05 3.47 0.91
N ASN A 46 14.04 3.52 0.04
CA ASN A 46 13.84 2.60 -1.06
C ASN A 46 14.29 3.24 -2.38
N CYS A 47 14.26 2.46 -3.45
CA CYS A 47 14.57 2.94 -4.79
C CYS A 47 13.67 4.12 -5.16
N ALA A 48 14.26 5.26 -5.51
CA ALA A 48 13.50 6.45 -5.88
C ALA A 48 12.65 6.26 -7.16
N ALA A 49 13.02 5.30 -8.02
CA ALA A 49 12.35 5.04 -9.29
C ALA A 49 11.19 4.02 -9.20
N CYS A 50 11.22 3.07 -8.26
CA CYS A 50 10.20 2.01 -8.17
C CYS A 50 9.75 1.66 -6.75
N GLN A 51 10.27 2.34 -5.72
CA GLN A 51 9.94 2.14 -4.30
C GLN A 51 10.26 0.74 -3.72
N GLU A 52 10.91 -0.14 -4.48
CA GLU A 52 11.41 -1.44 -4.03
C GLU A 52 12.71 -1.36 -3.19
N ARG A 53 13.02 -2.41 -2.42
CA ARG A 53 14.17 -2.47 -1.49
C ARG A 53 15.52 -2.71 -2.18
N HIS A 54 15.93 -1.78 -3.03
CA HIS A 54 17.27 -1.69 -3.59
C HIS A 54 17.72 -0.24 -3.78
N HIS A 55 19.03 0.00 -3.84
CA HIS A 55 19.59 1.33 -4.04
C HIS A 55 19.28 1.85 -5.46
N SER A 56 18.90 3.12 -5.60
CA SER A 56 18.50 3.71 -6.89
C SER A 56 19.54 3.56 -8.00
N SER A 57 20.84 3.50 -7.65
CA SER A 57 21.93 3.36 -8.64
C SER A 57 22.06 1.98 -9.28
N ILE A 58 21.32 0.98 -8.80
CA ILE A 58 21.24 -0.37 -9.39
C ILE A 58 19.83 -0.67 -9.92
N HIS A 59 18.96 0.34 -9.99
CA HIS A 59 17.57 0.21 -10.41
C HIS A 59 17.44 -0.48 -11.76
N ASP A 60 18.19 -0.09 -12.79
CA ASP A 60 18.01 -0.68 -14.13
C ASP A 60 18.26 -2.19 -14.19
N VAL A 61 19.04 -2.73 -13.26
CA VAL A 61 19.27 -4.17 -13.13
C VAL A 61 18.19 -4.82 -12.26
N CYS A 62 17.85 -4.19 -11.12
CA CYS A 62 16.82 -4.68 -10.22
C CYS A 62 15.41 -4.60 -10.82
N ALA A 63 15.09 -3.58 -11.61
CA ALA A 63 13.85 -3.41 -12.35
C ALA A 63 13.66 -4.50 -13.41
N LYS A 64 14.72 -4.82 -14.16
CA LYS A 64 14.75 -5.98 -15.07
C LYS A 64 14.58 -7.31 -14.34
N THR A 65 14.87 -7.35 -13.03
CA THR A 65 14.61 -8.51 -12.17
C THR A 65 13.23 -8.45 -11.46
N ALA A 66 12.62 -7.26 -11.35
CA ALA A 66 11.34 -7.00 -10.69
C ALA A 66 10.14 -7.14 -11.63
N THR A 67 10.34 -7.01 -12.95
CA THR A 67 9.33 -7.41 -13.96
C THR A 67 9.02 -8.92 -13.92
N THR A 68 9.75 -9.67 -13.08
CA THR A 68 9.55 -11.10 -12.80
C THR A 68 8.81 -11.38 -11.48
N ILE A 69 8.34 -10.38 -10.71
CA ILE A 69 7.74 -10.60 -9.36
C ILE A 69 6.33 -9.98 -9.19
N ALA A 70 5.72 -9.38 -10.22
CA ALA A 70 4.29 -9.07 -10.19
C ALA A 70 3.49 -10.28 -10.71
N GLY A 71 3.09 -11.15 -9.78
CA GLY A 71 2.36 -12.39 -10.02
C GLY A 71 3.32 -13.57 -9.99
N ALA A 72 3.38 -14.28 -8.87
CA ALA A 72 4.06 -15.56 -8.80
C ALA A 72 3.20 -16.63 -9.50
N PRO A 73 3.60 -17.22 -10.63
CA PRO A 73 3.34 -18.63 -10.84
C PRO A 73 4.36 -19.37 -9.97
N THR A 74 3.90 -20.14 -8.99
CA THR A 74 4.75 -21.08 -8.26
C THR A 74 5.35 -22.09 -9.24
N SER A 75 6.54 -21.83 -9.76
CA SER A 75 7.41 -22.86 -10.31
C SER A 75 8.35 -23.32 -9.19
N LEU A 76 7.94 -24.36 -8.46
CA LEU A 76 8.83 -25.07 -7.54
C LEU A 76 9.88 -25.82 -8.35
N TYR A 77 11.16 -25.57 -8.05
CA TYR A 77 12.30 -26.24 -8.64
C TYR A 77 12.69 -27.41 -7.74
N ALA A 78 12.47 -28.65 -8.19
CA ALA A 78 13.16 -29.80 -7.62
C ALA A 78 14.58 -29.81 -8.21
N GLY A 79 15.58 -29.70 -7.33
CA GLY A 79 16.99 -29.65 -7.69
C GLY A 79 17.44 -30.84 -8.55
N GLN A 80 18.47 -30.59 -9.36
CA GLN A 80 19.20 -31.64 -10.07
C GLN A 80 19.80 -32.62 -9.06
N THR A 81 19.29 -33.84 -8.99
CA THR A 81 20.09 -34.97 -8.53
C THR A 81 20.89 -35.48 -9.72
N LYS A 82 22.22 -35.53 -9.59
CA LYS A 82 23.13 -36.15 -10.57
C LYS A 82 22.95 -37.68 -10.55
N GLY A 83 21.79 -38.15 -10.98
CA GLY A 83 21.52 -39.57 -11.21
C GLY A 83 21.32 -39.85 -12.70
N PRO A 84 21.71 -41.03 -13.20
CA PRO A 84 21.30 -41.48 -14.53
C PRO A 84 19.77 -41.54 -14.55
N SER A 85 19.13 -40.88 -15.52
CA SER A 85 17.67 -40.85 -15.62
C SER A 85 17.22 -41.43 -16.96
N SER A 86 16.21 -42.30 -16.94
CA SER A 86 15.49 -42.74 -18.13
C SER A 86 14.98 -41.53 -18.92
N GLY A 87 15.23 -41.51 -20.22
CA GLY A 87 14.80 -40.44 -21.12
C GLY A 87 13.42 -40.76 -21.68
N VAL A 88 12.46 -39.84 -21.53
CA VAL A 88 11.16 -39.94 -22.19
C VAL A 88 11.15 -39.03 -23.41
N LEU A 89 10.85 -39.60 -24.58
CA LEU A 89 10.61 -38.83 -25.80
C LEU A 89 9.20 -38.25 -25.77
N LEU A 90 9.10 -36.93 -25.91
CA LEU A 90 7.84 -36.24 -26.12
C LEU A 90 7.52 -36.18 -27.62
N ALA A 91 6.23 -36.29 -27.94
CA ALA A 91 5.72 -36.16 -29.30
C ALA A 91 5.94 -34.73 -29.80
N THR A 92 6.91 -34.53 -30.68
CA THR A 92 7.24 -33.21 -31.25
C THR A 92 7.22 -33.24 -32.76
N ALA A 93 6.86 -32.11 -33.38
CA ALA A 93 6.80 -31.92 -34.81
C ALA A 93 7.49 -30.61 -35.22
N GLN A 94 8.08 -30.58 -36.41
CA GLN A 94 8.49 -29.35 -37.08
C GLN A 94 7.39 -28.98 -38.07
N VAL A 95 6.81 -27.80 -37.91
CA VAL A 95 5.69 -27.30 -38.68
C VAL A 95 6.02 -25.94 -39.29
N PHE A 96 5.42 -25.63 -40.43
CA PHE A 96 5.49 -24.29 -40.98
C PHE A 96 4.37 -23.43 -40.39
N VAL A 97 4.72 -22.23 -39.96
CA VAL A 97 3.79 -21.24 -39.45
C VAL A 97 3.91 -19.97 -40.28
N ASP A 98 2.78 -19.48 -40.79
CA ASP A 98 2.77 -18.27 -41.61
C ASP A 98 2.92 -17.00 -40.76
N ASN A 99 3.76 -16.08 -41.21
CA ASN A 99 3.83 -14.74 -40.65
C ASN A 99 2.74 -13.83 -41.24
N ARG A 100 2.64 -12.57 -40.77
CA ARG A 100 1.62 -11.63 -41.27
C ARG A 100 1.70 -11.31 -42.78
N TYR A 101 2.79 -11.68 -43.43
CA TYR A 101 3.05 -11.46 -44.86
C TYR A 101 2.99 -12.79 -45.65
N ASN A 102 2.38 -13.83 -45.09
CA ASN A 102 2.24 -15.17 -45.67
C ASN A 102 3.58 -15.86 -45.99
N GLN A 103 4.64 -15.54 -45.25
CA GLN A 103 5.91 -16.25 -45.33
C GLN A 103 5.95 -17.36 -44.28
N ARG A 104 6.31 -18.56 -44.72
CA ARG A 104 6.39 -19.76 -43.88
C ARG A 104 7.64 -19.74 -43.00
N ILE A 105 7.46 -19.84 -41.69
CA ILE A 105 8.54 -19.96 -40.70
C ILE A 105 8.51 -21.35 -40.06
N MET A 106 9.63 -22.07 -40.14
CA MET A 106 9.78 -23.35 -39.47
C MET A 106 9.76 -23.18 -37.94
N THR A 107 8.90 -23.95 -37.29
CA THR A 107 8.65 -23.86 -35.85
C THR A 107 8.54 -25.26 -35.25
N ARG A 108 9.15 -25.46 -34.09
CA ARG A 108 9.02 -26.70 -33.33
C ARG A 108 7.78 -26.66 -32.45
N ALA A 109 6.90 -27.63 -32.63
CA ALA A 109 5.67 -27.82 -31.88
C ALA A 109 5.75 -29.06 -30.98
N LEU A 110 5.19 -28.95 -29.77
CA LEU A 110 4.87 -30.07 -28.90
C LEU A 110 3.42 -30.48 -29.13
N ILE A 111 3.17 -31.78 -29.29
CA ILE A 111 1.82 -32.32 -29.43
C ILE A 111 1.39 -32.85 -28.07
N ASP A 112 0.36 -32.25 -27.48
CA ASP A 112 -0.10 -32.56 -26.13
C ASP A 112 -1.62 -32.78 -26.11
N PRO A 113 -2.08 -34.03 -26.25
CA PRO A 113 -3.49 -34.37 -26.13
C PRO A 113 -4.07 -34.11 -24.74
N GLY A 114 -3.24 -33.85 -23.71
CA GLY A 114 -3.68 -33.50 -22.36
C GLY A 114 -3.97 -32.02 -22.15
N SER A 115 -3.66 -31.16 -23.13
CA SER A 115 -3.98 -29.74 -23.09
C SER A 115 -5.27 -29.45 -23.85
N GLU A 116 -6.26 -28.83 -23.21
CA GLU A 116 -7.52 -28.44 -23.87
C GLU A 116 -7.32 -27.34 -24.92
N VAL A 117 -6.25 -26.56 -24.80
CA VAL A 117 -5.97 -25.39 -25.63
C VAL A 117 -4.58 -25.45 -26.23
N SER A 118 -4.42 -24.88 -27.42
CA SER A 118 -3.12 -24.63 -28.04
C SER A 118 -2.43 -23.37 -27.46
N LEU A 119 -1.11 -23.42 -27.29
CA LEU A 119 -0.31 -22.35 -26.68
C LEU A 119 0.82 -21.91 -27.61
N VAL A 120 1.15 -20.63 -27.60
CA VAL A 120 2.25 -20.07 -28.39
C VAL A 120 3.13 -19.15 -27.55
N THR A 121 4.44 -19.20 -27.79
CA THR A 121 5.39 -18.31 -27.11
C THR A 121 5.26 -16.87 -27.61
N GLU A 122 5.37 -15.92 -26.67
CA GLU A 122 5.44 -14.49 -26.93
C GLU A 122 6.51 -14.15 -27.99
N ALA A 123 7.69 -14.78 -27.88
CA ALA A 123 8.80 -14.61 -28.80
C ALA A 123 8.43 -14.99 -30.25
N LEU A 124 7.73 -16.13 -30.44
CA LEU A 124 7.30 -16.56 -31.77
C LEU A 124 6.25 -15.61 -32.35
N VAL A 125 5.28 -15.15 -31.54
CA VAL A 125 4.26 -14.20 -31.98
C VAL A 125 4.89 -12.87 -32.42
N GLN A 126 5.88 -12.36 -31.67
CA GLN A 126 6.61 -11.15 -32.05
C GLN A 126 7.37 -11.35 -33.36
N ARG A 127 8.04 -12.50 -33.54
CA ARG A 127 8.77 -12.83 -34.78
C ARG A 127 7.86 -12.91 -35.99
N LEU A 128 6.68 -13.50 -35.85
CA LEU A 128 5.67 -13.62 -36.92
C LEU A 128 4.89 -12.32 -37.16
N ARG A 129 4.97 -11.35 -36.24
CA ARG A 129 4.24 -10.08 -36.25
C ARG A 129 2.72 -10.27 -36.42
N LEU A 130 2.17 -11.32 -35.79
CA LEU A 130 0.75 -11.65 -35.90
C LEU A 130 -0.12 -10.65 -35.13
N PRO A 131 -1.32 -10.33 -35.64
CA PRO A 131 -2.29 -9.51 -34.91
C PRO A 131 -2.76 -10.24 -33.66
N ARG A 132 -2.83 -9.52 -32.54
CA ARG A 132 -3.18 -10.05 -31.22
C ARG A 132 -4.55 -9.55 -30.81
N LYS A 133 -5.41 -10.46 -30.38
CA LYS A 133 -6.65 -10.13 -29.68
C LYS A 133 -6.38 -10.12 -28.18
N PRO A 134 -6.67 -9.01 -27.47
CA PRO A 134 -6.60 -8.98 -26.01
C PRO A 134 -7.47 -10.10 -25.42
N THR A 135 -6.96 -10.80 -24.42
CA THR A 135 -7.71 -11.83 -23.71
C THR A 135 -7.23 -11.91 -22.26
N SER A 136 -8.02 -12.51 -21.38
CA SER A 136 -7.62 -12.77 -19.99
C SER A 136 -8.06 -14.18 -19.63
N THR A 137 -7.31 -15.16 -20.14
CA THR A 137 -7.60 -16.58 -19.89
C THR A 137 -6.66 -17.11 -18.82
N ILE A 138 -7.24 -17.65 -17.75
CA ILE A 138 -6.49 -18.36 -16.70
C ILE A 138 -6.07 -19.72 -17.25
N ILE A 139 -4.78 -20.04 -17.10
CA ILE A 139 -4.26 -21.37 -17.48
C ILE A 139 -4.04 -22.15 -16.20
N VAL A 140 -4.78 -23.25 -16.08
CA VAL A 140 -4.71 -24.19 -14.96
C VAL A 140 -3.89 -25.39 -15.41
N GLY A 141 -2.86 -25.72 -14.64
CA GLY A 141 -2.02 -26.90 -14.89
C GLY A 141 -2.45 -28.12 -14.09
N VAL A 142 -1.68 -29.19 -14.22
CA VAL A 142 -1.89 -30.44 -13.46
C VAL A 142 -1.88 -30.14 -11.95
N GLY A 143 -2.91 -30.63 -11.26
CA GLY A 143 -3.12 -30.38 -9.83
C GLY A 143 -3.98 -29.15 -9.49
N GLY A 144 -4.69 -28.56 -10.47
CA GLY A 144 -5.63 -27.46 -10.24
C GLY A 144 -4.97 -26.10 -9.97
N LYS A 145 -3.65 -26.01 -10.06
CA LYS A 145 -2.90 -24.76 -9.86
C LYS A 145 -2.99 -23.84 -11.07
N GLN A 146 -3.28 -22.58 -10.83
CA GLN A 146 -3.09 -21.53 -11.83
C GLN A 146 -1.60 -21.38 -12.17
N THR A 147 -1.23 -21.75 -13.39
CA THR A 147 0.16 -21.69 -13.88
C THR A 147 0.48 -20.37 -14.60
N GLY A 148 -0.53 -19.59 -14.97
CA GLY A 148 -0.37 -18.26 -15.54
C GLY A 148 -1.68 -17.65 -16.06
N ILE A 149 -1.60 -16.41 -16.53
CA ILE A 149 -2.70 -15.71 -17.22
C ILE A 149 -2.23 -15.38 -18.64
N ALA A 150 -2.90 -15.91 -19.65
CA ALA A 150 -2.69 -15.54 -21.03
C ALA A 150 -3.38 -14.20 -21.31
N ARG A 151 -2.58 -13.18 -21.66
CA ARG A 151 -3.07 -11.81 -21.92
C ARG A 151 -3.37 -11.52 -23.39
N GLY A 152 -3.14 -12.49 -24.26
CA GLY A 152 -3.37 -12.36 -25.68
C GLY A 152 -3.71 -13.69 -26.32
N ARG A 153 -4.47 -13.63 -27.41
CA ARG A 153 -4.82 -14.75 -28.27
C ARG A 153 -4.49 -14.39 -29.72
N VAL A 154 -3.96 -15.34 -30.47
CA VAL A 154 -3.62 -15.18 -31.89
C VAL A 154 -4.24 -16.30 -32.72
N SER A 155 -4.47 -16.00 -34.00
CA SER A 155 -4.82 -16.99 -35.01
C SER A 155 -3.55 -17.34 -35.79
N ILE A 156 -3.27 -18.63 -35.92
CA ILE A 156 -2.03 -19.13 -36.55
C ILE A 156 -2.41 -20.09 -37.66
N THR A 157 -1.93 -19.86 -38.87
CA THR A 157 -2.03 -20.85 -39.96
C THR A 157 -0.80 -21.75 -39.93
N LEU A 158 -1.06 -23.04 -39.76
CA LEU A 158 -0.07 -24.10 -39.64
C LEU A 158 -0.14 -25.00 -40.86
N SER A 159 1.01 -25.33 -41.43
CA SER A 159 1.13 -26.29 -42.54
C SER A 159 2.16 -27.38 -42.25
N SER A 160 1.85 -28.58 -42.74
CA SER A 160 2.74 -29.74 -42.66
C SER A 160 3.97 -29.55 -43.55
N ARG A 161 5.05 -30.25 -43.22
CA ARG A 161 6.24 -30.35 -44.06
C ARG A 161 6.13 -31.42 -45.15
N PHE A 162 5.25 -32.39 -44.95
CA PHE A 162 5.24 -33.64 -45.72
C PHE A 162 3.94 -33.89 -46.49
N ALA A 163 2.82 -33.38 -46.00
CA ALA A 163 1.50 -33.58 -46.58
C ALA A 163 0.85 -32.24 -46.97
N ASP A 164 -0.16 -32.29 -47.83
CA ASP A 164 -1.05 -31.16 -48.13
C ASP A 164 -2.04 -30.93 -46.97
N PHE A 165 -1.49 -30.75 -45.77
CA PHE A 165 -2.25 -30.43 -44.57
C PHE A 165 -1.97 -28.99 -44.17
N THR A 166 -3.03 -28.18 -44.12
CA THR A 166 -3.02 -26.81 -43.60
C THR A 166 -4.23 -26.61 -42.72
N THR A 167 -4.03 -26.01 -41.55
CA THR A 167 -5.11 -25.70 -40.63
C THR A 167 -4.85 -24.37 -39.93
N THR A 168 -5.91 -23.68 -39.53
CA THR A 168 -5.81 -22.45 -38.73
C THR A 168 -6.22 -22.75 -37.30
N ILE A 169 -5.35 -22.42 -36.35
CA ILE A 169 -5.52 -22.70 -34.93
C ILE A 169 -5.63 -21.41 -34.13
N SER A 170 -6.36 -21.44 -33.02
CA SER A 170 -6.37 -20.35 -32.04
C SER A 170 -5.43 -20.69 -30.90
N ALA A 171 -4.40 -19.86 -30.68
CA ALA A 171 -3.41 -20.11 -29.65
C ALA A 171 -3.38 -18.98 -28.60
N LEU A 172 -3.28 -19.36 -27.33
CA LEU A 172 -3.07 -18.42 -26.23
C LEU A 172 -1.58 -18.06 -26.12
N VAL A 173 -1.28 -16.79 -25.91
CA VAL A 173 0.08 -16.27 -25.85
C VAL A 173 0.63 -16.35 -24.43
N LEU A 174 1.74 -17.06 -24.27
CA LEU A 174 2.48 -17.19 -23.02
C LEU A 174 3.93 -16.73 -23.17
N PRO A 175 4.56 -16.17 -22.12
CA PRO A 175 5.98 -15.82 -22.17
C PRO A 175 6.88 -17.02 -22.51
N ARG A 176 6.57 -18.19 -21.95
CA ARG A 176 7.27 -19.47 -22.15
C ARG A 176 6.27 -20.62 -21.99
N ILE A 177 6.42 -21.70 -22.78
CA ILE A 177 5.54 -22.88 -22.71
C ILE A 177 6.18 -23.97 -21.84
N THR A 178 7.42 -24.39 -22.13
CA THR A 178 8.13 -25.40 -21.34
C THR A 178 9.62 -25.04 -21.15
N ARG A 179 10.26 -25.57 -20.09
CA ARG A 179 11.72 -25.62 -19.92
C ARG A 179 12.27 -26.99 -20.32
N TYR A 180 11.74 -27.59 -21.38
CA TYR A 180 12.26 -28.85 -21.88
C TYR A 180 13.62 -28.61 -22.54
N GLU A 181 14.69 -28.78 -21.78
CA GLU A 181 16.05 -28.84 -22.28
C GLU A 181 16.26 -30.26 -22.79
N ALA A 182 16.42 -30.40 -24.10
CA ALA A 182 16.80 -31.66 -24.68
C ALA A 182 18.15 -32.07 -24.11
N ARG A 183 18.25 -33.30 -23.59
CA ARG A 183 19.57 -33.86 -23.34
C ARG A 183 20.21 -34.10 -24.71
N ALA A 184 21.28 -33.37 -24.98
CA ALA A 184 22.23 -33.77 -26.00
C ALA A 184 22.68 -35.21 -25.68
N GLU A 185 22.73 -36.04 -26.72
CA GLU A 185 23.12 -37.45 -26.71
C GLU A 185 22.04 -38.47 -26.34
N THR A 186 20.99 -38.56 -27.17
CA THR A 186 20.60 -39.91 -27.61
C THR A 186 21.62 -40.33 -28.66
N SER A 187 22.68 -41.01 -28.20
CA SER A 187 23.46 -41.87 -29.09
C SER A 187 22.47 -42.72 -29.90
N ARG A 188 22.68 -42.73 -31.21
CA ARG A 188 21.80 -43.29 -32.24
C ARG A 188 21.40 -44.73 -31.92
N SER A 189 20.34 -44.91 -31.14
CA SER A 189 19.64 -46.18 -31.04
C SER A 189 18.91 -46.32 -32.36
N ARG A 190 19.44 -47.13 -33.28
CA ARG A 190 18.74 -47.46 -34.52
C ARG A 190 17.54 -48.31 -34.16
N TRP A 191 16.38 -47.67 -34.04
CA TRP A 191 15.12 -48.37 -33.88
C TRP A 191 14.65 -48.83 -35.26
N GLU A 192 14.82 -50.11 -35.56
CA GLU A 192 14.49 -50.70 -36.88
C GLU A 192 13.05 -50.38 -37.31
N HIS A 193 12.10 -50.37 -36.37
CA HIS A 193 10.69 -50.08 -36.67
C HIS A 193 10.43 -48.62 -37.08
N LEU A 194 11.39 -47.72 -36.85
CA LEU A 194 11.35 -46.31 -37.24
C LEU A 194 12.10 -46.03 -38.55
N GLU A 195 12.84 -46.99 -39.09
CA GLU A 195 13.58 -46.82 -40.33
C GLU A 195 12.62 -46.61 -41.52
N GLY A 196 12.99 -45.68 -42.41
CA GLY A 196 12.19 -45.33 -43.58
C GLY A 196 10.91 -44.53 -43.29
N LEU A 197 10.62 -44.17 -42.03
CA LEU A 197 9.48 -43.33 -41.71
C LEU A 197 9.77 -41.84 -41.92
N PRO A 198 8.86 -41.07 -42.55
CA PRO A 198 8.96 -39.61 -42.58
C PRO A 198 8.61 -39.05 -41.20
N LEU A 199 9.63 -38.87 -40.35
CA LEU A 199 9.45 -38.37 -38.98
C LEU A 199 8.99 -36.91 -38.99
N ALA A 200 8.00 -36.60 -38.16
CA ALA A 200 7.48 -35.24 -38.01
C ALA A 200 8.55 -34.26 -37.47
N ASN A 201 9.57 -34.78 -36.80
CA ASN A 201 10.70 -34.01 -36.29
C ASN A 201 12.02 -34.79 -36.53
N PRO A 202 12.65 -34.66 -37.71
CA PRO A 202 13.80 -35.46 -38.13
C PRO A 202 15.09 -35.12 -37.35
N ASP A 203 15.22 -33.91 -36.83
CA ASP A 203 16.35 -33.51 -35.97
C ASP A 203 16.20 -34.08 -34.54
N GLY A 204 15.14 -34.85 -34.29
CA GLY A 204 14.84 -35.46 -33.00
C GLY A 204 14.71 -34.40 -31.92
N GLN A 205 15.41 -34.59 -30.80
CA GLN A 205 15.40 -33.60 -29.73
C GLN A 205 16.42 -32.47 -29.88
N ALA A 206 17.14 -32.33 -31.02
CA ALA A 206 18.18 -31.32 -31.18
C ALA A 206 17.76 -29.90 -30.74
N ASP A 207 18.77 -29.13 -30.33
CA ASP A 207 18.75 -27.92 -29.49
C ASP A 207 17.87 -26.77 -30.01
N GLY A 208 16.54 -26.93 -29.87
CA GLY A 208 15.54 -25.97 -30.30
C GLY A 208 14.38 -25.90 -29.32
N ALA A 209 14.13 -24.71 -28.78
CA ALA A 209 13.04 -24.47 -27.85
C ALA A 209 11.67 -24.75 -28.48
N ILE A 210 10.77 -25.39 -27.73
CA ILE A 210 9.37 -25.57 -28.12
C ILE A 210 8.69 -24.21 -28.08
N ALA A 211 8.28 -23.72 -29.25
CA ALA A 211 7.70 -22.39 -29.41
C ALA A 211 6.18 -22.42 -29.59
N LEU A 212 5.62 -23.61 -29.84
CA LEU A 212 4.21 -23.90 -30.05
C LEU A 212 3.82 -25.20 -29.32
N LEU A 213 2.64 -25.25 -28.71
CA LEU A 213 2.03 -26.45 -28.16
C LEU A 213 0.65 -26.61 -28.81
N LEU A 214 0.41 -27.78 -29.38
CA LEU A 214 -0.85 -28.15 -30.03
C LEU A 214 -1.64 -29.04 -29.07
N GLY A 215 -2.81 -28.55 -28.65
CA GLY A 215 -3.68 -29.22 -27.70
C GLY A 215 -4.55 -30.30 -28.35
N ALA A 216 -5.46 -30.87 -27.57
CA ALA A 216 -6.47 -31.83 -28.00
C ALA A 216 -7.34 -31.29 -29.14
N ASP A 217 -7.58 -29.96 -29.14
CA ASP A 217 -8.30 -29.21 -30.17
C ASP A 217 -7.71 -29.38 -31.58
N VAL A 218 -6.38 -29.52 -31.67
CA VAL A 218 -5.67 -29.74 -32.93
C VAL A 218 -5.32 -31.20 -33.12
N TYR A 219 -5.02 -31.93 -32.04
CA TYR A 219 -4.59 -33.33 -32.09
C TYR A 219 -5.58 -34.23 -32.83
N VAL A 220 -6.88 -34.05 -32.58
CA VAL A 220 -7.95 -34.82 -33.22
C VAL A 220 -7.97 -34.66 -34.75
N SER A 221 -7.50 -33.53 -35.27
CA SER A 221 -7.49 -33.22 -36.70
C SER A 221 -6.25 -33.71 -37.44
N ILE A 222 -5.17 -34.03 -36.71
CA ILE A 222 -3.89 -34.44 -37.30
C ILE A 222 -3.63 -35.93 -37.14
N ILE A 223 -4.31 -36.62 -36.23
CA ILE A 223 -4.08 -38.05 -35.99
C ILE A 223 -4.58 -38.88 -37.17
N ASP A 224 -3.72 -39.76 -37.70
CA ASP A 224 -4.05 -40.67 -38.78
C ASP A 224 -3.97 -42.12 -38.31
N GLU A 225 -4.58 -43.03 -39.09
CA GLU A 225 -4.47 -44.47 -38.84
C GLU A 225 -3.02 -44.95 -39.07
N GLY A 226 -2.44 -45.55 -38.03
CA GLY A 226 -1.11 -46.16 -38.09
C GLY A 226 -0.29 -45.96 -36.81
N ILE A 227 0.03 -47.07 -36.14
CA ILE A 227 0.92 -47.09 -34.98
C ILE A 227 2.00 -48.13 -35.22
N ARG A 228 3.28 -47.75 -35.06
CA ARG A 228 4.40 -48.70 -35.01
C ARG A 228 4.97 -48.76 -33.60
N LYS A 229 4.95 -49.94 -33.01
CA LYS A 229 5.51 -50.19 -31.67
C LYS A 229 6.82 -50.94 -31.84
N GLY A 230 7.86 -50.51 -31.12
CA GLY A 230 9.08 -51.30 -30.99
C GLY A 230 8.97 -52.36 -29.90
N GLY A 231 10.08 -53.05 -29.62
CA GLY A 231 10.20 -53.97 -28.49
C GLY A 231 10.13 -53.27 -27.12
N ALA A 232 10.23 -54.05 -26.03
CA ALA A 232 10.17 -53.51 -24.67
C ALA A 232 11.24 -52.43 -24.45
N GLY A 233 10.82 -51.22 -24.05
CA GLY A 233 11.70 -50.07 -23.81
C GLY A 233 12.03 -49.22 -25.04
N ALA A 234 11.42 -49.50 -26.21
CA ALA A 234 11.52 -48.69 -27.41
C ALA A 234 10.31 -47.72 -27.54
N PRO A 235 10.50 -46.53 -28.13
CA PRO A 235 9.42 -45.58 -28.34
C PRO A 235 8.42 -46.07 -29.39
N ILE A 236 7.21 -45.52 -29.35
CA ILE A 236 6.18 -45.73 -30.36
C ILE A 236 6.25 -44.63 -31.43
N ALA A 237 5.83 -44.96 -32.64
CA ALA A 237 5.55 -43.99 -33.70
C ALA A 237 4.06 -43.96 -34.01
N GLN A 238 3.47 -42.76 -33.97
CA GLN A 238 2.10 -42.50 -34.35
C GLN A 238 2.08 -41.75 -35.69
N LYS A 239 1.34 -42.26 -36.68
CA LYS A 239 1.13 -41.55 -37.94
C LYS A 239 0.24 -40.34 -37.70
N THR A 240 0.63 -39.20 -38.27
CA THR A 240 -0.17 -37.97 -38.30
C THR A 240 0.02 -37.27 -39.64
N SER A 241 -0.84 -36.31 -39.94
CA SER A 241 -0.73 -35.46 -41.13
C SER A 241 0.51 -34.55 -41.11
N LEU A 242 1.18 -34.44 -39.95
CA LEU A 242 2.44 -33.72 -39.77
C LEU A 242 3.69 -34.62 -39.96
N GLY A 243 3.50 -35.91 -40.22
CA GLY A 243 4.54 -36.94 -40.24
C GLY A 243 4.40 -37.93 -39.06
N TRP A 244 5.37 -38.83 -38.90
CA TRP A 244 5.35 -39.79 -37.80
C TRP A 244 5.89 -39.15 -36.51
N LEU A 245 5.03 -39.06 -35.48
CA LEU A 245 5.39 -38.59 -34.14
C LEU A 245 6.03 -39.72 -33.35
N VAL A 246 7.22 -39.50 -32.80
CA VAL A 246 7.91 -40.48 -31.95
C VAL A 246 7.78 -40.06 -30.49
N SER A 247 7.29 -40.97 -29.63
CA SER A 247 7.14 -40.70 -28.19
C SER A 247 7.23 -41.98 -27.35
N GLY A 248 7.52 -41.84 -26.05
CA GLY A 248 7.59 -42.97 -25.11
C GLY A 248 8.89 -43.01 -24.30
N ALA A 249 8.91 -43.84 -23.26
CA ALA A 249 10.08 -44.05 -22.42
C ALA A 249 11.15 -44.85 -23.18
N ILE A 250 12.38 -44.34 -23.20
CA ILE A 250 13.55 -45.07 -23.68
C ILE A 250 14.18 -45.77 -22.46
N ALA A 251 14.30 -47.09 -22.54
CA ALA A 251 14.99 -47.86 -21.51
C ALA A 251 16.48 -47.47 -21.46
N SER A 252 16.91 -46.90 -20.33
CA SER A 252 18.31 -46.90 -19.92
C SER A 252 18.45 -48.00 -18.86
N PRO A 253 19.48 -48.88 -18.89
CA PRO A 253 19.50 -50.08 -18.07
C PRO A 253 19.51 -49.86 -16.55
N GLN A 254 19.71 -48.65 -16.03
CA GLN A 254 19.79 -48.41 -14.58
C GLN A 254 19.27 -47.01 -14.20
N GLY A 255 18.17 -46.95 -13.43
CA GLY A 255 17.76 -45.76 -12.67
C GLY A 255 16.26 -45.41 -12.74
N ASN A 256 15.52 -45.74 -11.67
CA ASN A 256 14.14 -45.27 -11.45
C ASN A 256 14.15 -43.83 -10.94
N SER A 257 14.06 -42.86 -11.84
CA SER A 257 13.60 -41.50 -11.50
C SER A 257 12.43 -41.15 -12.40
N VAL A 258 11.22 -41.30 -11.86
CA VAL A 258 10.00 -40.78 -12.47
C VAL A 258 9.80 -39.36 -11.94
N LYS A 259 9.78 -38.37 -12.84
CA LYS A 259 9.38 -37.01 -12.49
C LYS A 259 7.86 -36.97 -12.39
N SER A 260 7.34 -37.19 -11.18
CA SER A 260 5.95 -36.88 -10.84
C SER A 260 5.86 -35.43 -10.35
N LEU A 261 5.09 -34.59 -11.05
CA LEU A 261 4.76 -33.25 -10.58
C LEU A 261 3.49 -33.35 -9.71
N GLN A 262 3.64 -33.86 -8.49
CA GLN A 262 2.61 -33.74 -7.46
C GLN A 262 2.83 -32.47 -6.63
N CYS A 263 1.74 -31.76 -6.33
CA CYS A 263 1.74 -30.68 -5.34
C CYS A 263 0.39 -30.64 -4.61
N LEU A 264 0.43 -30.87 -3.30
CA LEU A 264 -0.59 -30.47 -2.33
C LEU A 264 0.13 -29.66 -1.25
N VAL A 265 -0.33 -28.44 -0.99
CA VAL A 265 -1.21 -28.02 0.12
C VAL A 265 -1.81 -26.68 -0.32
N ASP A 266 -3.12 -26.53 -0.15
CA ASP A 266 -3.91 -25.38 -0.60
C ASP A 266 -4.01 -24.31 0.50
N GLU A 267 -3.06 -23.38 0.50
CA GLU A 267 -3.12 -22.15 1.29
C GLU A 267 -4.03 -21.08 0.67
N GLU A 268 -4.43 -21.23 -0.59
CA GLU A 268 -5.10 -20.18 -1.35
C GLU A 268 -6.63 -20.23 -1.16
N LEU A 269 -7.22 -21.43 -1.17
CA LEU A 269 -8.62 -21.63 -0.78
C LEU A 269 -8.81 -21.34 0.71
N SER A 270 -7.91 -21.79 1.57
CA SER A 270 -7.96 -21.46 3.00
C SER A 270 -7.79 -19.95 3.24
N SER A 271 -6.95 -19.25 2.47
CA SER A 271 -6.86 -17.78 2.52
C SER A 271 -8.12 -17.08 1.98
N MET A 272 -8.74 -17.57 0.91
CA MET A 272 -9.96 -16.98 0.35
C MET A 272 -11.19 -17.23 1.23
N VAL A 273 -11.34 -18.45 1.74
CA VAL A 273 -12.39 -18.79 2.73
C VAL A 273 -12.16 -18.00 4.01
N ARG A 274 -10.91 -17.85 4.47
CA ARG A 274 -10.57 -16.97 5.59
C ARG A 274 -10.92 -15.51 5.31
N LYS A 275 -10.59 -14.95 4.15
CA LYS A 275 -10.95 -13.57 3.79
C LYS A 275 -12.46 -13.37 3.66
N PHE A 276 -13.15 -14.37 3.13
CA PHE A 276 -14.61 -14.38 3.04
C PHE A 276 -15.23 -14.41 4.44
N TRP A 277 -14.72 -15.26 5.34
CA TRP A 277 -15.14 -15.28 6.75
C TRP A 277 -14.72 -14.01 7.50
N GLU A 278 -13.55 -13.44 7.27
CA GLU A 278 -13.13 -12.14 7.84
C GLU A 278 -14.02 -10.98 7.36
N GLN A 279 -14.68 -11.11 6.20
CA GLN A 279 -15.63 -10.14 5.65
C GLN A 279 -17.07 -10.35 6.13
N GLU A 280 -17.50 -11.61 6.30
CA GLU A 280 -18.84 -11.99 6.80
C GLU A 280 -18.91 -12.08 8.33
N GLU A 281 -17.77 -12.17 9.02
CA GLU A 281 -17.70 -12.09 10.47
C GLU A 281 -18.17 -10.71 10.92
N THR A 282 -19.35 -10.67 11.54
CA THR A 282 -19.76 -9.54 12.37
C THR A 282 -18.65 -9.30 13.38
N VAL A 283 -18.00 -8.13 13.30
CA VAL A 283 -16.83 -7.72 14.11
C VAL A 283 -16.84 -8.43 15.45
N HIS A 284 -16.01 -9.47 15.58
CA HIS A 284 -15.75 -10.10 16.87
C HIS A 284 -15.30 -9.02 17.84
N SER A 285 -15.69 -9.17 19.11
CA SER A 285 -15.31 -8.30 20.22
C SER A 285 -13.94 -7.66 19.99
N PRO A 286 -13.81 -6.33 20.15
CA PRO A 286 -12.58 -5.61 19.81
C PRO A 286 -11.38 -6.39 20.36
N LEU A 287 -10.39 -6.62 19.49
CA LEU A 287 -9.17 -7.34 19.88
C LEU A 287 -8.69 -6.79 21.22
N PRO A 288 -8.28 -7.66 22.16
CA PRO A 288 -7.79 -7.20 23.45
C PRO A 288 -6.68 -6.17 23.21
N LEU A 289 -6.77 -5.05 23.92
CA LEU A 289 -5.76 -3.99 23.84
C LEU A 289 -4.38 -4.60 24.09
N THR A 290 -3.39 -4.17 23.33
CA THR A 290 -2.00 -4.50 23.65
C THR A 290 -1.62 -3.92 25.01
N ASP A 291 -0.60 -4.48 25.67
CA ASP A 291 -0.16 -3.99 26.98
C ASP A 291 0.18 -2.48 26.97
N GLU A 292 0.78 -1.97 25.88
CA GLU A 292 1.06 -0.54 25.72
C GLU A 292 -0.22 0.29 25.57
N GLU A 293 -1.23 -0.22 24.86
CA GLU A 293 -2.52 0.45 24.69
C GLU A 293 -3.31 0.48 25.99
N GLN A 294 -3.36 -0.64 26.73
CA GLN A 294 -3.98 -0.72 28.04
C GLN A 294 -3.28 0.20 29.03
N ALA A 295 -1.94 0.22 29.06
CA ALA A 295 -1.18 1.13 29.91
C ALA A 295 -1.46 2.61 29.61
N CYS A 296 -1.72 2.95 28.35
CA CYS A 296 -2.10 4.30 27.93
C CYS A 296 -3.50 4.68 28.44
N GLU A 297 -4.46 3.77 28.32
CA GLU A 297 -5.82 3.94 28.84
C GLU A 297 -5.81 4.08 30.37
N ASP A 298 -5.12 3.18 31.08
CA ASP A 298 -4.99 3.24 32.54
C ASP A 298 -4.33 4.54 32.99
N HIS A 299 -3.31 5.00 32.25
CA HIS A 299 -2.68 6.29 32.50
C HIS A 299 -3.68 7.45 32.34
N TYR A 300 -4.47 7.47 31.26
CA TYR A 300 -5.49 8.49 31.04
C TYR A 300 -6.52 8.49 32.18
N VAL A 301 -7.12 7.34 32.48
CA VAL A 301 -8.13 7.20 33.54
C VAL A 301 -7.60 7.69 34.88
N ARG A 302 -6.36 7.31 35.24
CA ARG A 302 -5.74 7.69 36.51
C ARG A 302 -5.39 9.18 36.63
N THR A 303 -5.08 9.84 35.51
CA THR A 303 -4.41 11.16 35.55
C THR A 303 -5.20 12.31 34.93
N HIS A 304 -6.25 12.03 34.17
CA HIS A 304 -7.15 13.07 33.67
C HIS A 304 -7.93 13.71 34.82
N SER A 305 -8.34 14.96 34.62
CA SER A 305 -9.21 15.68 35.56
C SER A 305 -10.06 16.68 34.80
N ARG A 306 -11.21 17.04 35.38
CA ARG A 306 -12.09 18.11 34.86
C ARG A 306 -11.82 19.39 35.65
N LEU A 307 -11.62 20.48 34.91
CA LEU A 307 -11.36 21.81 35.44
C LEU A 307 -12.67 22.53 35.79
N PRO A 308 -12.63 23.59 36.62
CA PRO A 308 -13.83 24.33 37.02
C PRO A 308 -14.61 24.99 35.86
N ASP A 309 -13.93 25.27 34.75
CA ASP A 309 -14.53 25.80 33.53
C ASP A 309 -15.15 24.71 32.62
N GLY A 310 -15.15 23.46 33.08
CA GLY A 310 -15.68 22.30 32.36
C GLY A 310 -14.66 21.60 31.46
N ARG A 311 -13.52 22.23 31.15
CA ARG A 311 -12.48 21.66 30.28
C ARG A 311 -11.76 20.50 30.95
N TYR A 312 -11.11 19.67 30.14
CA TYR A 312 -10.32 18.55 30.64
C TYR A 312 -8.84 18.87 30.67
N MET A 313 -8.15 18.38 31.70
CA MET A 313 -6.71 18.40 31.82
C MET A 313 -6.16 16.97 31.80
N VAL A 314 -5.12 16.75 30.99
CA VAL A 314 -4.49 15.43 30.80
C VAL A 314 -2.97 15.48 31.04
N ARG A 315 -2.37 14.31 31.19
CA ARG A 315 -0.92 14.12 31.37
C ARG A 315 -0.30 13.36 30.21
N LEU A 316 0.99 13.58 29.96
CA LEU A 316 1.73 12.88 28.91
C LEU A 316 1.99 11.41 29.32
N PRO A 317 1.53 10.43 28.52
CA PRO A 317 1.65 9.02 28.86
C PRO A 317 3.04 8.50 28.48
N PHE A 318 4.05 8.80 29.29
CA PHE A 318 5.40 8.29 29.04
C PHE A 318 5.47 6.76 29.21
N LYS A 319 6.14 6.08 28.27
CA LYS A 319 6.40 4.62 28.32
C LYS A 319 7.23 4.23 29.54
N ASN A 320 8.21 5.06 29.88
CA ASN A 320 9.17 4.90 30.97
C ASN A 320 9.38 6.25 31.65
N ALA A 321 10.34 6.34 32.58
CA ALA A 321 10.76 7.62 33.15
C ALA A 321 11.05 8.65 32.04
N PRO A 322 10.62 9.92 32.21
CA PRO A 322 10.79 10.92 31.18
C PRO A 322 12.27 11.11 30.76
N PRO A 323 12.57 11.07 29.46
CA PRO A 323 13.93 11.17 28.94
C PRO A 323 14.51 12.59 29.05
N ASN A 324 15.84 12.71 28.99
CA ASN A 324 16.49 13.99 28.79
C ASN A 324 16.44 14.38 27.30
N LEU A 325 15.54 15.30 26.96
CA LEU A 325 15.36 15.80 25.60
C LEU A 325 15.86 17.23 25.40
N SER A 326 16.61 17.78 26.35
CA SER A 326 17.06 19.20 26.32
C SER A 326 17.86 19.55 25.06
N GLY A 327 18.58 18.57 24.49
CA GLY A 327 19.33 18.72 23.23
C GLY A 327 18.46 19.08 22.01
N THR A 328 17.14 18.85 22.08
CA THR A 328 16.18 19.23 21.02
C THR A 328 16.13 20.74 20.82
N ARG A 329 16.55 21.54 21.81
CA ARG A 329 16.70 23.00 21.70
C ARG A 329 17.51 23.42 20.49
N ARG A 330 18.61 22.71 20.20
CA ARG A 330 19.47 23.01 19.03
C ARG A 330 18.74 22.77 17.71
N ILE A 331 17.85 21.78 17.66
CA ILE A 331 17.05 21.45 16.48
C ILE A 331 15.96 22.50 16.28
N ALA A 332 15.23 22.85 17.34
CA ALA A 332 14.25 23.92 17.34
C ALA A 332 14.86 25.26 16.91
N MET A 333 16.05 25.60 17.42
CA MET A 333 16.75 26.84 17.07
C MET A 333 17.11 26.91 15.58
N ARG A 334 17.62 25.82 15.00
CA ARG A 334 17.91 25.78 13.55
C ARG A 334 16.65 25.91 12.71
N MET A 335 15.54 25.29 13.14
CA MET A 335 14.27 25.42 12.46
C MET A 335 13.75 26.86 12.54
N LEU A 336 13.83 27.50 13.70
CA LEU A 336 13.47 28.90 13.88
C LEU A 336 14.28 29.80 12.93
N GLN A 337 15.61 29.69 12.92
CA GLN A 337 16.48 30.45 12.00
C GLN A 337 16.18 30.18 10.52
N SER A 338 15.74 28.96 10.18
CA SER A 338 15.30 28.65 8.82
C SER A 338 13.97 29.33 8.50
N MET A 339 13.05 29.38 9.45
CA MET A 339 11.76 30.04 9.30
C MET A 339 11.90 31.56 9.25
N GLU A 340 12.77 32.15 10.07
CA GLU A 340 13.10 33.59 10.04
C GLU A 340 13.57 34.01 8.64
N ARG A 341 14.58 33.31 8.09
CA ARG A 341 15.06 33.56 6.72
C ARG A 341 13.96 33.39 5.67
N LYS A 342 13.03 32.45 5.87
CA LYS A 342 11.90 32.26 4.95
C LYS A 342 10.90 33.41 5.05
N THR A 343 10.58 33.85 6.26
CA THR A 343 9.67 34.98 6.51
C THR A 343 10.26 36.32 6.09
N ASP A 344 11.58 36.49 6.12
CA ASP A 344 12.24 37.70 5.60
C ASP A 344 12.02 37.85 4.09
N ASN A 345 11.93 36.74 3.37
CA ASN A 345 11.69 36.70 1.93
C ASN A 345 10.20 36.59 1.55
N ASP A 346 9.30 36.39 2.52
CA ASP A 346 7.86 36.19 2.31
C ASP A 346 7.05 36.95 3.39
N PRO A 347 6.70 38.23 3.11
CA PRO A 347 5.97 39.07 4.05
C PRO A 347 4.59 38.54 4.45
N ASP A 348 3.90 37.85 3.54
CA ASP A 348 2.57 37.27 3.81
C ASP A 348 2.68 36.10 4.79
N LEU A 349 3.65 35.21 4.57
CA LEU A 349 3.95 34.14 5.53
C LEU A 349 4.33 34.73 6.89
N HIS A 350 5.16 35.77 6.92
CA HIS A 350 5.57 36.42 8.15
C HIS A 350 4.39 36.95 8.95
N LYS A 351 3.50 37.70 8.29
CA LYS A 351 2.30 38.29 8.89
C LYS A 351 1.41 37.20 9.49
N LEU A 352 1.01 36.23 8.65
CA LEU A 352 0.11 35.14 9.09
C LEU A 352 0.72 34.29 10.20
N TYR A 353 2.03 34.07 10.19
CA TYR A 353 2.70 33.31 11.24
C TYR A 353 2.77 34.08 12.55
N SER A 354 3.06 35.37 12.50
CA SER A 354 3.08 36.23 13.69
C SER A 354 1.69 36.37 14.29
N GLU A 355 0.66 36.56 13.47
CA GLU A 355 -0.75 36.58 13.90
C GLU A 355 -1.16 35.25 14.54
N PHE A 356 -0.79 34.11 13.95
CA PHE A 356 -1.04 32.80 14.55
C PHE A 356 -0.39 32.66 15.92
N MET A 357 0.88 33.06 16.05
CA MET A 357 1.60 32.97 17.32
C MET A 357 0.95 33.89 18.36
N GLN A 358 0.60 35.12 18.00
CA GLN A 358 -0.09 36.04 18.91
C GLN A 358 -1.45 35.47 19.36
N GLU A 359 -2.27 34.98 18.43
CA GLU A 359 -3.56 34.33 18.76
C GLU A 359 -3.37 33.11 19.69
N TYR A 360 -2.28 32.36 19.53
CA TYR A 360 -1.97 31.22 20.39
C TYR A 360 -1.65 31.65 21.83
N GLU A 361 -0.98 32.78 22.02
CA GLU A 361 -0.68 33.38 23.33
C GLU A 361 -1.95 33.99 23.94
N ASP A 362 -2.70 34.78 23.17
CA ASP A 362 -3.90 35.50 23.63
C ASP A 362 -5.00 34.54 24.09
N LEU A 363 -5.14 33.38 23.43
CA LEU A 363 -6.07 32.32 23.83
C LEU A 363 -5.56 31.49 25.02
N GLY A 364 -4.40 31.80 25.59
CA GLY A 364 -3.80 31.06 26.69
C GLY A 364 -3.34 29.64 26.31
N HIS A 365 -3.25 29.33 25.01
CA HIS A 365 -2.80 28.03 24.50
C HIS A 365 -1.28 27.87 24.54
N MET A 366 -0.55 28.98 24.72
CA MET A 366 0.84 28.98 25.15
C MET A 366 1.10 30.10 26.14
N ALA A 367 2.17 29.96 26.93
CA ALA A 367 2.62 30.96 27.88
C ALA A 367 4.14 31.14 27.81
N ARG A 368 4.64 32.34 28.13
CA ARG A 368 6.08 32.59 28.25
C ARG A 368 6.67 31.85 29.44
N VAL A 369 7.83 31.23 29.24
CA VAL A 369 8.62 30.70 30.35
C VAL A 369 9.17 31.89 31.15
N LEU A 370 8.78 32.01 32.42
CA LEU A 370 9.39 32.96 33.34
C LEU A 370 10.64 32.33 33.96
N PRO A 371 11.86 32.84 33.69
CA PRO A 371 13.11 32.22 34.16
C PRO A 371 13.19 32.07 35.68
N ALA A 372 12.58 32.99 36.43
CA ALA A 372 12.53 32.94 37.90
C ALA A 372 11.57 31.87 38.46
N ALA A 373 10.58 31.43 37.66
CA ALA A 373 9.61 30.41 38.05
C ALA A 373 9.97 29.00 37.52
N ASP A 374 10.95 28.89 36.62
CA ASP A 374 11.38 27.64 36.00
C ASP A 374 12.28 26.82 36.95
N LYS A 375 11.66 26.26 38.00
CA LYS A 375 12.30 25.44 39.04
C LYS A 375 12.61 24.00 38.60
N LEU A 376 12.20 23.60 37.39
CA LEU A 376 12.36 22.24 36.86
C LEU A 376 13.79 21.98 36.37
N ASP A 377 14.25 20.75 36.56
CA ASP A 377 15.56 20.29 36.08
C ASP A 377 15.73 20.61 34.59
N LYS A 378 16.88 21.19 34.23
CA LYS A 378 17.26 21.49 32.85
C LYS A 378 17.29 20.26 31.96
N THR A 379 17.44 19.07 32.55
CA THR A 379 17.39 17.80 31.83
C THR A 379 15.98 17.39 31.40
N GLN A 380 14.93 17.84 32.08
CA GLN A 380 13.54 17.47 31.83
C GLN A 380 12.81 18.48 30.93
N ARG A 381 13.34 18.66 29.71
CA ARG A 381 12.83 19.64 28.75
C ARG A 381 12.80 19.05 27.35
N CYS A 382 11.79 19.39 26.56
CA CYS A 382 11.79 19.13 25.13
C CYS A 382 11.33 20.37 24.38
N TYR A 383 12.09 20.75 23.35
CA TYR A 383 11.80 21.86 22.46
C TYR A 383 11.32 21.31 21.11
N LEU A 384 10.06 21.56 20.80
CA LEU A 384 9.41 21.15 19.56
C LEU A 384 9.80 22.13 18.45
N PRO A 385 10.50 21.70 17.38
CA PRO A 385 10.65 22.52 16.20
C PRO A 385 9.28 22.73 15.55
N HIS A 386 9.03 23.96 15.07
CA HIS A 386 7.78 24.32 14.44
C HIS A 386 7.97 25.15 13.17
N HIS A 387 7.05 25.01 12.23
CA HIS A 387 7.08 25.73 10.96
C HIS A 387 5.67 26.02 10.42
N GLY A 388 5.52 27.14 9.73
CA GLY A 388 4.29 27.55 9.06
C GLY A 388 4.21 27.04 7.62
N VAL A 389 3.07 26.46 7.26
CA VAL A 389 2.72 26.02 5.90
C VAL A 389 1.51 26.81 5.43
N LEU A 390 1.62 27.51 4.30
CA LEU A 390 0.50 28.20 3.68
C LEU A 390 -0.31 27.22 2.83
N LYS A 391 -1.63 27.23 3.00
CA LYS A 391 -2.59 26.51 2.18
C LYS A 391 -3.50 27.54 1.50
N LYS A 392 -3.50 27.55 0.17
CA LYS A 392 -4.45 28.33 -0.63
C LYS A 392 -5.76 27.54 -0.78
N THR A 393 -6.90 28.16 -0.49
CA THR A 393 -8.22 27.55 -0.67
C THR A 393 -9.20 28.64 -1.08
N ASN A 394 -9.75 28.53 -2.30
CA ASN A 394 -10.75 29.44 -2.87
C ASN A 394 -10.43 30.91 -2.57
N ASP A 395 -9.32 31.38 -3.12
CA ASP A 395 -8.75 32.74 -3.00
C ASP A 395 -8.29 33.20 -1.60
N THR A 396 -8.56 32.43 -0.54
CA THR A 396 -8.03 32.70 0.80
C THR A 396 -6.72 31.94 1.06
N VAL A 397 -5.73 32.62 1.64
CA VAL A 397 -4.50 32.01 2.13
C VAL A 397 -4.64 31.76 3.62
N LYS A 398 -4.54 30.50 4.05
CA LYS A 398 -4.55 30.13 5.48
C LYS A 398 -3.22 29.52 5.87
N ILE A 399 -2.69 29.90 7.02
CA ILE A 399 -1.50 29.26 7.60
C ILE A 399 -1.89 28.07 8.47
N ARG A 400 -1.07 27.01 8.42
CA ARG A 400 -1.07 25.92 9.39
C ARG A 400 0.33 25.82 9.99
N VAL A 401 0.45 26.01 11.29
CA VAL A 401 1.72 25.82 12.01
C VAL A 401 1.81 24.38 12.45
N VAL A 402 2.92 23.71 12.18
CA VAL A 402 3.15 22.30 12.52
C VAL A 402 4.19 22.23 13.63
N PHE A 403 3.84 21.61 14.76
CA PHE A 403 4.77 21.26 15.84
C PHE A 403 5.24 19.81 15.63
N ASN A 404 6.54 19.55 15.75
CA ASN A 404 7.10 18.23 15.44
C ASN A 404 7.69 17.54 16.68
N GLY A 405 6.88 16.67 17.32
CA GLY A 405 7.30 15.83 18.43
C GLY A 405 8.15 14.61 18.05
N SER A 406 8.36 14.38 16.75
CA SER A 406 9.17 13.29 16.22
C SER A 406 10.58 13.73 15.83
N ALA A 407 10.95 14.98 16.13
CA ALA A 407 12.32 15.48 15.93
C ALA A 407 13.31 14.67 16.77
N ARG A 408 14.30 14.06 16.11
CA ARG A 408 15.24 13.13 16.74
C ARG A 408 16.53 13.81 17.16
N LEU A 409 16.99 13.47 18.37
CA LEU A 409 18.34 13.75 18.83
C LEU A 409 19.38 12.96 18.04
N GLY A 410 20.66 13.27 18.26
CA GLY A 410 21.77 12.48 17.71
C GLY A 410 21.79 11.02 18.19
N SER A 411 21.19 10.75 19.37
CA SER A 411 20.97 9.40 19.89
C SER A 411 19.89 8.62 19.12
N GLY A 412 19.02 9.31 18.37
CA GLY A 412 17.86 8.72 17.70
C GLY A 412 16.54 8.91 18.46
N ASP A 413 16.59 9.37 19.71
CA ASP A 413 15.43 9.59 20.58
C ASP A 413 14.62 10.81 20.19
N SER A 414 13.30 10.75 20.40
CA SER A 414 12.36 11.85 20.18
C SER A 414 11.27 11.81 21.24
N LEU A 415 10.57 12.92 21.51
CA LEU A 415 9.48 12.91 22.48
C LEU A 415 8.43 11.84 22.12
N SER A 416 8.03 11.77 20.85
CA SER A 416 7.04 10.80 20.38
C SER A 416 7.46 9.34 20.56
N SER A 417 8.76 9.01 20.51
CA SER A 417 9.23 7.63 20.74
C SER A 417 9.16 7.21 22.21
N HIS A 418 9.02 8.16 23.14
CA HIS A 418 8.90 7.90 24.57
C HIS A 418 7.46 8.00 25.09
N LEU A 419 6.50 8.34 24.23
CA LEU A 419 5.08 8.39 24.59
C LEU A 419 4.37 7.11 24.16
N LEU A 420 3.43 6.65 24.96
CA LEU A 420 2.45 5.64 24.57
C LEU A 420 1.47 6.28 23.58
N THR A 421 1.28 5.65 22.43
CA THR A 421 0.37 6.16 21.39
C THR A 421 -1.10 6.04 21.83
N GLY A 422 -1.41 4.98 22.58
CA GLY A 422 -2.79 4.57 22.87
C GLY A 422 -3.47 3.89 21.68
N PRO A 423 -4.61 3.21 21.92
CA PRO A 423 -5.35 2.54 20.86
C PRO A 423 -6.00 3.54 19.91
N ASN A 424 -6.26 3.08 18.67
CA ASN A 424 -7.04 3.86 17.73
C ASN A 424 -8.52 3.86 18.14
N LEU A 425 -9.01 4.99 18.63
CA LEU A 425 -10.39 5.17 19.07
C LEU A 425 -11.30 5.75 17.98
N LEU A 426 -10.78 5.99 16.77
CA LEU A 426 -11.61 6.51 15.69
C LEU A 426 -12.53 5.41 15.14
N PRO A 427 -13.83 5.68 14.97
CA PRO A 427 -14.70 4.77 14.25
C PRO A 427 -14.23 4.61 12.80
N ALA A 428 -14.60 3.49 12.16
CA ALA A 428 -14.32 3.32 10.75
C ALA A 428 -15.01 4.44 9.95
N LEU A 429 -14.26 5.08 9.06
CA LEU A 429 -14.75 6.23 8.30
C LEU A 429 -16.00 5.90 7.48
N THR A 430 -16.03 4.69 6.91
CA THR A 430 -17.18 4.16 6.19
C THR A 430 -18.41 4.08 7.07
N ASP A 431 -18.26 3.65 8.32
CA ASP A 431 -19.39 3.50 9.24
C ASP A 431 -19.96 4.86 9.64
N VAL A 432 -19.10 5.85 9.86
CA VAL A 432 -19.53 7.23 10.13
C VAL A 432 -20.34 7.77 8.95
N LEU A 433 -19.82 7.63 7.72
CA LEU A 433 -20.52 8.08 6.52
C LEU A 433 -21.83 7.32 6.28
N LEU A 434 -21.86 6.01 6.51
CA LEU A 434 -23.07 5.18 6.35
C LEU A 434 -24.12 5.52 7.40
N ARG A 435 -23.75 5.70 8.69
CA ARG A 435 -24.67 6.17 9.74
C ARG A 435 -25.26 7.51 9.37
N TRP A 436 -24.40 8.44 8.95
CA TRP A 436 -24.83 9.77 8.52
C TRP A 436 -25.84 9.71 7.36
N ARG A 437 -25.64 8.82 6.37
CA ARG A 437 -26.58 8.60 5.25
C ARG A 437 -27.91 7.94 5.63
N ARG A 438 -28.08 7.41 6.85
CA ARG A 438 -29.36 6.86 7.30
C ARG A 438 -30.38 7.95 7.63
N HIS A 439 -29.93 9.18 7.86
CA HIS A 439 -30.81 10.27 8.26
C HIS A 439 -31.40 11.01 7.06
N ARG A 440 -32.67 11.39 7.17
CA ARG A 440 -33.35 12.25 6.19
C ARG A 440 -32.87 13.70 6.27
N TYR A 441 -32.60 14.18 7.48
CA TYR A 441 -32.14 15.54 7.76
C TYR A 441 -30.78 15.47 8.41
N VAL A 442 -29.77 15.92 7.69
CA VAL A 442 -28.36 15.78 8.07
C VAL A 442 -27.77 17.10 8.50
N ILE A 443 -26.87 17.02 9.48
CA ILE A 443 -26.08 18.13 10.02
C ILE A 443 -24.60 17.76 10.00
N ILE A 444 -23.76 18.76 9.80
CA ILE A 444 -22.31 18.68 9.99
C ILE A 444 -21.83 19.87 10.82
N ALA A 445 -20.87 19.64 11.70
CA ALA A 445 -20.20 20.67 12.48
C ALA A 445 -18.73 20.31 12.73
N ASP A 446 -17.92 21.32 13.03
CA ASP A 446 -16.50 21.22 13.35
C ASP A 446 -16.29 21.62 14.81
N ILE A 447 -15.56 20.79 15.57
CA ILE A 447 -15.12 21.11 16.92
C ILE A 447 -13.94 22.07 16.83
N GLN A 448 -14.21 23.33 17.18
CA GLN A 448 -13.25 24.40 17.00
C GLN A 448 -11.97 24.13 17.81
N LYS A 449 -10.85 23.98 17.08
CA LYS A 449 -9.52 23.85 17.67
C LYS A 449 -9.45 22.68 18.68
N MET A 450 -10.13 21.56 18.41
CA MET A 450 -10.36 20.43 19.33
C MET A 450 -9.18 20.13 20.29
N TYR A 451 -7.97 19.86 19.77
CA TYR A 451 -6.79 19.57 20.60
C TYR A 451 -6.46 20.68 21.62
N ARG A 452 -6.60 21.93 21.19
CA ARG A 452 -6.31 23.12 22.01
C ARG A 452 -7.36 23.35 23.10
N GLN A 453 -8.50 22.67 23.04
CA GLN A 453 -9.51 22.70 24.10
C GLN A 453 -9.17 21.79 25.28
N ILE A 454 -8.11 20.98 25.18
CA ILE A 454 -7.67 20.08 26.25
C ILE A 454 -6.39 20.62 26.87
N SER A 455 -6.43 20.88 28.17
CA SER A 455 -5.31 21.42 28.92
C SER A 455 -4.24 20.35 29.19
N MET A 456 -2.97 20.74 29.10
CA MET A 456 -1.85 19.90 29.49
C MET A 456 -1.47 20.21 30.93
N HIS A 457 -1.28 19.17 31.75
CA HIS A 457 -0.88 19.34 33.13
C HIS A 457 0.43 20.15 33.26
N PRO A 458 0.54 21.14 34.18
CA PRO A 458 1.69 22.03 34.28
C PRO A 458 3.06 21.34 34.34
N SER A 459 3.16 20.23 35.07
CA SER A 459 4.40 19.43 35.16
C SER A 459 4.88 18.86 33.82
N ASP A 460 3.98 18.64 32.86
CA ASP A 460 4.29 17.97 31.60
C ASP A 460 4.48 18.99 30.45
N GLN A 461 4.04 20.25 30.64
CA GLN A 461 4.19 21.33 29.66
C GLN A 461 5.66 21.61 29.28
N THR A 462 6.61 21.30 30.18
CA THR A 462 8.06 21.44 29.92
C THR A 462 8.56 20.57 28.75
N TYR A 463 7.82 19.52 28.39
CA TYR A 463 8.09 18.69 27.22
C TYR A 463 7.43 19.22 25.94
N GLN A 464 6.70 20.33 26.01
CA GLN A 464 6.10 21.02 24.88
C GLN A 464 6.61 22.46 24.78
N ARG A 465 7.93 22.67 24.92
CA ARG A 465 8.53 24.00 24.74
C ARG A 465 8.70 24.33 23.27
N ILE A 466 8.63 25.61 22.92
CA ILE A 466 9.00 26.12 21.59
C ILE A 466 9.89 27.35 21.73
N LEU A 467 10.57 27.70 20.65
CA LEU A 467 11.42 28.88 20.57
C LEU A 467 10.78 29.87 19.60
N TRP A 468 10.56 31.10 20.06
CA TRP A 468 9.97 32.15 19.23
C TRP A 468 10.76 33.45 19.34
N ARG A 469 10.72 34.26 18.29
CA ARG A 469 11.35 35.58 18.26
C ARG A 469 10.42 36.55 17.56
N LEU A 470 10.16 37.68 18.20
CA LEU A 470 9.40 38.77 17.58
C LEU A 470 10.25 39.44 16.50
N LYS A 471 9.61 39.89 15.43
CA LYS A 471 10.31 40.59 14.33
C LYS A 471 11.10 41.77 14.88
N ASN A 472 12.35 41.90 14.44
CA ASN A 472 13.27 42.96 14.85
C ASN A 472 13.62 42.98 16.35
N SER A 473 13.23 41.96 17.12
CA SER A 473 13.69 41.81 18.51
C SER A 473 14.93 40.91 18.56
N PRO A 474 15.98 41.30 19.30
CA PRO A 474 17.10 40.40 19.58
C PRO A 474 16.73 39.30 20.59
N GLU A 475 15.60 39.43 21.28
CA GLU A 475 15.17 38.55 22.35
C GLU A 475 14.62 37.23 21.82
N LEU A 476 15.21 36.12 22.27
CA LEU A 476 14.69 34.78 22.02
C LEU A 476 13.77 34.37 23.18
N LEU A 477 12.50 34.17 22.87
CA LEU A 477 11.48 33.73 23.82
C LEU A 477 11.42 32.21 23.87
N GLU A 478 11.34 31.66 25.08
CA GLU A 478 10.94 30.27 25.29
C GLU A 478 9.48 30.25 25.72
N MET A 479 8.65 29.50 24.99
CA MET A 479 7.21 29.39 25.28
C MET A 479 6.87 27.96 25.66
N LEU A 480 5.88 27.78 26.54
CA LEU A 480 5.27 26.50 26.91
C LEU A 480 3.92 26.37 26.22
N LEU A 481 3.71 25.29 25.49
CA LEU A 481 2.36 24.95 25.02
C LEU A 481 1.58 24.36 26.20
N THR A 482 0.47 25.00 26.54
CA THR A 482 -0.33 24.72 27.75
C THR A 482 -1.46 23.72 27.50
N THR A 483 -1.63 23.30 26.25
CA THR A 483 -2.71 22.42 25.78
C THR A 483 -2.15 21.20 25.07
N VAL A 484 -2.99 20.19 24.81
CA VAL A 484 -2.61 19.04 24.00
C VAL A 484 -2.20 19.54 22.62
N THR A 485 -0.94 19.31 22.26
CA THR A 485 -0.39 19.80 20.99
C THR A 485 -0.46 18.70 19.94
N TYR A 486 -0.98 19.01 18.76
CA TYR A 486 -0.96 18.08 17.63
C TYR A 486 0.48 17.84 17.15
N GLY A 487 0.75 16.63 16.62
CA GLY A 487 2.11 16.24 16.17
C GLY A 487 2.93 15.48 17.21
N LEU A 488 2.34 15.11 18.35
CA LEU A 488 2.87 14.07 19.24
C LEU A 488 2.13 12.74 19.00
N ALA A 489 2.79 11.62 19.31
CA ALA A 489 2.21 10.28 19.12
C ALA A 489 0.93 10.05 19.93
N SER A 490 0.86 10.53 21.18
CA SER A 490 -0.27 10.31 22.08
C SER A 490 -1.45 11.27 21.87
N SER A 491 -1.24 12.39 21.17
CA SER A 491 -2.24 13.46 21.06
C SER A 491 -3.56 13.02 20.43
N PRO A 492 -3.58 12.21 19.35
CA PRO A 492 -4.84 11.70 18.78
C PRO A 492 -5.65 10.90 19.80
N PHE A 493 -5.01 9.94 20.48
CA PHE A 493 -5.66 9.15 21.52
C PHE A 493 -6.20 10.05 22.64
N GLN A 494 -5.38 10.95 23.19
CA GLN A 494 -5.79 11.85 24.27
C GLN A 494 -7.00 12.72 23.87
N ALA A 495 -7.03 13.22 22.64
CA ALA A 495 -8.12 14.07 22.16
C ALA A 495 -9.43 13.28 22.05
N ILE A 496 -9.42 12.16 21.33
CA ILE A 496 -10.62 11.34 21.13
C ILE A 496 -11.08 10.71 22.44
N ARG A 497 -10.15 10.26 23.29
CA ARG A 497 -10.50 9.69 24.60
C ARG A 497 -11.15 10.71 25.53
N THR A 498 -10.75 11.98 25.43
CA THR A 498 -11.37 13.09 26.15
C THR A 498 -12.77 13.38 25.64
N MET A 499 -13.00 13.36 24.33
CA MET A 499 -14.35 13.48 23.77
C MET A 499 -15.27 12.34 24.25
N ARG A 500 -14.76 11.10 24.30
CA ARG A 500 -15.49 9.96 24.89
C ARG A 500 -15.73 10.13 26.40
N GLN A 501 -14.77 10.72 27.12
CA GLN A 501 -14.95 11.01 28.54
C GLN A 501 -16.06 12.05 28.75
N LEU A 502 -16.08 13.11 27.95
CA LEU A 502 -17.15 14.10 27.95
C LEU A 502 -18.51 13.47 27.64
N ALA A 503 -18.58 12.62 26.61
CA ALA A 503 -19.81 11.90 26.28
C ALA A 503 -20.29 11.04 27.45
N LYS A 504 -19.38 10.35 28.15
CA LYS A 504 -19.69 9.55 29.34
C LYS A 504 -20.20 10.41 30.50
N ASP A 505 -19.51 11.52 30.79
CA ASP A 505 -19.84 12.39 31.93
C ASP A 505 -21.20 13.08 31.75
N GLU A 506 -21.53 13.47 30.52
CA GLU A 506 -22.75 14.22 30.18
C GLU A 506 -23.88 13.32 29.63
N ARG A 507 -23.67 11.99 29.55
CA ARG A 507 -24.61 11.03 28.96
C ARG A 507 -26.00 11.08 29.60
N HIS A 508 -26.07 11.27 30.91
CA HIS A 508 -27.35 11.31 31.62
C HIS A 508 -28.21 12.50 31.18
N ALA A 509 -27.59 13.68 30.97
CA ALA A 509 -28.29 14.88 30.53
C ALA A 509 -28.57 14.86 29.01
N TYR A 510 -27.66 14.29 28.22
CA TYR A 510 -27.71 14.35 26.76
C TYR A 510 -27.43 12.99 26.10
N PRO A 511 -28.28 11.97 26.30
CA PRO A 511 -27.97 10.58 25.89
C PRO A 511 -27.76 10.43 24.38
N ARG A 512 -28.59 11.08 23.55
CA ARG A 512 -28.47 11.02 22.09
C ARG A 512 -27.21 11.73 21.58
N ALA A 513 -26.91 12.92 22.11
CA ALA A 513 -25.72 13.67 21.73
C ALA A 513 -24.42 12.98 22.19
N ALA A 514 -24.46 12.31 23.35
CA ALA A 514 -23.34 11.49 23.83
C ALA A 514 -23.04 10.32 22.88
N SER A 515 -24.06 9.60 22.42
CA SER A 515 -23.89 8.53 21.41
C SER A 515 -23.30 9.06 20.10
N ILE A 516 -23.71 10.24 19.64
CA ILE A 516 -23.16 10.87 18.43
C ILE A 516 -21.66 11.14 18.60
N LEU A 517 -21.24 11.69 19.74
CA LEU A 517 -19.83 11.94 20.00
C LEU A 517 -18.97 10.68 20.01
N GLU A 518 -19.54 9.52 20.34
CA GLU A 518 -18.82 8.25 20.39
C GLU A 518 -18.78 7.53 19.03
N GLU A 519 -19.85 7.62 18.24
CA GLU A 519 -20.08 6.76 17.06
C GLU A 519 -20.10 7.50 15.71
N GLU A 520 -20.37 8.80 15.73
CA GLU A 520 -20.66 9.63 14.55
C GLU A 520 -19.74 10.87 14.42
N THR A 521 -18.77 10.99 15.33
CA THR A 521 -17.70 11.98 15.27
C THR A 521 -16.41 11.35 14.74
N TYR A 522 -15.81 11.98 13.74
CA TYR A 522 -14.51 11.60 13.22
C TYR A 522 -13.51 12.74 13.41
N VAL A 523 -12.61 12.56 14.38
CA VAL A 523 -11.68 13.62 14.81
C VAL A 523 -12.46 14.86 15.25
N ASP A 524 -12.36 15.98 14.53
CA ASP A 524 -13.03 17.24 14.80
C ASP A 524 -14.35 17.40 14.04
N ASP A 525 -14.67 16.51 13.10
CA ASP A 525 -15.91 16.56 12.32
C ASP A 525 -17.03 15.74 13.00
N VAL A 526 -18.17 16.38 13.27
CA VAL A 526 -19.40 15.73 13.77
C VAL A 526 -20.35 15.58 12.60
N LEU A 527 -20.76 14.35 12.27
CA LEU A 527 -21.64 14.06 11.13
C LEU A 527 -22.85 13.25 11.58
N SER A 528 -23.99 13.90 11.75
CA SER A 528 -25.19 13.27 12.32
C SER A 528 -26.47 13.76 11.66
N GLY A 529 -27.62 13.34 12.17
CA GLY A 529 -28.91 13.77 11.68
C GLY A 529 -30.11 13.20 12.43
N ALA A 530 -31.27 13.42 11.85
CA ALA A 530 -32.56 12.91 12.32
C ALA A 530 -33.54 12.67 11.17
N ASP A 531 -34.67 12.06 11.47
CA ASP A 531 -35.72 11.76 10.49
C ASP A 531 -36.76 12.89 10.35
N THR A 532 -36.78 13.83 11.30
CA THR A 532 -37.62 15.02 11.29
C THR A 532 -36.79 16.30 11.46
N GLU A 533 -37.31 17.42 10.96
CA GLU A 533 -36.64 18.74 11.05
C GLU A 533 -36.55 19.22 12.50
N ASP A 534 -37.58 18.97 13.30
CA ASP A 534 -37.62 19.34 14.71
C ASP A 534 -36.61 18.57 15.54
N ASP A 535 -36.49 17.25 15.31
CA ASP A 535 -35.47 16.43 15.99
C ASP A 535 -34.06 16.88 15.59
N ALA A 536 -33.82 17.18 14.32
CA ALA A 536 -32.52 17.64 13.85
C ALA A 536 -32.15 18.99 14.49
N ARG A 537 -33.11 19.92 14.59
CA ARG A 537 -32.93 21.22 15.25
C ARG A 537 -32.69 21.07 16.75
N GLU A 538 -33.43 20.20 17.43
CA GLU A 538 -33.18 19.89 18.85
C GLU A 538 -31.79 19.27 19.04
N LEU A 539 -31.36 18.42 18.11
CA LEU A 539 -30.05 17.77 18.15
C LEU A 539 -28.89 18.77 18.08
N VAL A 540 -29.01 19.80 17.24
CA VAL A 540 -28.03 20.90 17.16
C VAL A 540 -27.86 21.59 18.52
N HIS A 541 -28.96 21.85 19.22
CA HIS A 541 -28.93 22.46 20.56
C HIS A 541 -28.28 21.53 21.57
N LYS A 542 -28.71 20.26 21.62
CA LYS A 542 -28.17 19.25 22.56
C LYS A 542 -26.67 19.00 22.34
N LEU A 543 -26.22 18.92 21.09
CA LEU A 543 -24.80 18.78 20.76
C LEU A 543 -24.01 20.01 21.19
N THR A 544 -24.54 21.21 20.94
CA THR A 544 -23.89 22.45 21.36
C THR A 544 -23.76 22.53 22.87
N SER A 545 -24.84 22.24 23.61
CA SER A 545 -24.84 22.25 25.08
C SER A 545 -23.90 21.20 25.68
N LEU A 546 -23.92 19.96 25.15
CA LEU A 546 -23.02 18.90 25.60
C LEU A 546 -21.56 19.29 25.35
N CYS A 547 -21.20 19.68 24.12
CA CYS A 547 -19.83 20.02 23.80
C CYS A 547 -19.34 21.24 24.59
N MET A 548 -20.18 22.26 24.80
CA MET A 548 -19.85 23.42 25.63
C MET A 548 -19.67 23.08 27.12
N ALA A 549 -20.36 22.06 27.65
CA ALA A 549 -20.12 21.59 29.01
C ALA A 549 -18.67 21.09 29.19
N GLY A 550 -18.04 20.58 28.13
CA GLY A 550 -16.62 20.22 28.11
C GLY A 550 -15.67 21.29 27.59
N GLY A 551 -16.17 22.48 27.23
CA GLY A 551 -15.39 23.55 26.62
C GLY A 551 -14.99 23.30 25.15
N PHE A 552 -15.80 22.54 24.40
CA PHE A 552 -15.58 22.23 22.98
C PHE A 552 -16.58 22.97 22.08
N PRO A 553 -16.36 24.25 21.74
CA PRO A 553 -17.29 24.99 20.88
C PRO A 553 -17.41 24.37 19.49
N LEU A 554 -18.65 24.24 19.01
CA LEU A 554 -18.97 23.77 17.66
C LEU A 554 -19.14 24.95 16.70
N GLN A 555 -18.56 24.85 15.51
CA GLN A 555 -18.59 25.87 14.45
C GLN A 555 -18.77 25.23 13.07
N LYS A 556 -18.83 26.06 12.03
CA LYS A 556 -19.02 25.64 10.63
C LYS A 556 -20.21 24.70 10.46
N TRP A 557 -21.32 25.01 11.11
CA TRP A 557 -22.55 24.27 10.95
C TRP A 557 -23.06 24.32 9.52
N ALA A 558 -23.39 23.16 8.95
CA ALA A 558 -24.13 23.05 7.70
C ALA A 558 -25.19 21.94 7.82
N ALA A 559 -26.25 22.05 7.02
CA ALA A 559 -27.37 21.13 7.02
C ALA A 559 -28.03 21.06 5.64
N ASN A 560 -28.71 19.96 5.31
CA ASN A 560 -29.45 19.84 4.04
C ASN A 560 -30.74 20.69 4.00
N LYS A 561 -31.19 21.23 5.14
CA LYS A 561 -32.29 22.20 5.21
C LYS A 561 -31.95 23.39 6.11
N ALA A 562 -32.27 24.59 5.61
CA ALA A 562 -32.00 25.86 6.28
C ALA A 562 -32.64 25.99 7.67
N VAL A 563 -33.87 25.49 7.81
CA VAL A 563 -34.67 25.62 9.03
C VAL A 563 -34.02 24.96 10.24
N ILE A 564 -33.19 23.93 10.03
CA ILE A 564 -32.45 23.22 11.08
C ILE A 564 -31.44 24.14 11.76
N LEU A 565 -30.85 25.08 11.01
CA LEU A 565 -29.82 26.00 11.49
C LEU A 565 -30.38 27.35 11.94
N LYS A 566 -31.71 27.52 11.99
CA LYS A 566 -32.34 28.82 12.26
C LYS A 566 -31.83 29.48 13.55
N ASP A 567 -31.61 28.67 14.57
CA ASP A 567 -31.20 29.11 15.92
C ASP A 567 -29.67 29.15 16.10
N VAL A 568 -28.89 28.74 15.09
CA VAL A 568 -27.42 28.79 15.12
C VAL A 568 -26.95 30.19 14.71
N PRO A 569 -26.06 30.87 15.46
CA PRO A 569 -25.52 32.17 15.04
C PRO A 569 -24.83 32.11 13.69
N THR A 570 -24.98 33.16 12.87
CA THR A 570 -24.48 33.18 11.48
C THR A 570 -22.97 32.99 11.39
N GLU A 571 -22.23 33.51 12.36
CA GLU A 571 -20.79 33.34 12.52
C GLU A 571 -20.35 31.89 12.76
N HIS A 572 -21.23 31.05 13.30
CA HIS A 572 -21.00 29.63 13.55
C HIS A 572 -21.45 28.75 12.39
N ARG A 573 -22.08 29.30 11.34
CA ARG A 573 -22.48 28.57 10.13
C ARG A 573 -21.34 28.51 9.12
N GLN A 574 -21.29 27.44 8.33
CA GLN A 574 -20.25 27.25 7.31
C GLN A 574 -20.41 28.20 6.13
N VAL A 575 -21.64 28.56 5.79
CA VAL A 575 -22.00 29.58 4.80
C VAL A 575 -22.56 30.78 5.54
N LYS A 576 -21.91 31.94 5.39
CA LYS A 576 -22.25 33.17 6.14
C LYS A 576 -23.49 33.88 5.59
N ASP A 577 -23.77 33.69 4.31
CA ASP A 577 -25.00 34.14 3.66
C ASP A 577 -25.71 32.90 3.12
N PHE A 578 -26.89 32.58 3.65
CA PHE A 578 -27.68 31.42 3.22
C PHE A 578 -28.35 31.73 1.87
N ASP A 579 -27.57 32.02 0.84
CA ASP A 579 -28.09 32.09 -0.53
C ASP A 579 -28.12 30.67 -1.09
N LEU A 580 -29.33 30.10 -1.11
CA LEU A 580 -29.69 28.84 -1.77
C LEU A 580 -29.46 28.86 -3.30
N CYS A 581 -28.81 29.88 -3.85
CA CYS A 581 -28.65 30.07 -5.29
C CYS A 581 -27.25 29.73 -5.82
N ASP A 582 -26.31 29.29 -4.98
CA ASP A 582 -25.02 28.79 -5.46
C ASP A 582 -25.08 27.26 -5.64
N GLN A 583 -25.51 26.82 -6.82
CA GLN A 583 -25.65 25.41 -7.22
C GLN A 583 -24.33 24.59 -7.11
N ASN A 584 -23.21 25.25 -6.82
CA ASN A 584 -21.88 24.65 -6.71
C ASN A 584 -21.30 24.59 -5.28
N ALA A 585 -22.06 24.95 -4.25
CA ALA A 585 -21.59 24.90 -2.86
C ALA A 585 -21.39 23.45 -2.37
N SER A 586 -20.19 22.91 -2.61
CA SER A 586 -19.76 21.59 -2.16
C SER A 586 -18.88 21.69 -0.90
N HIS A 587 -19.14 20.87 0.11
CA HIS A 587 -18.35 20.82 1.34
C HIS A 587 -17.41 19.62 1.34
N ALA A 588 -16.11 19.86 1.43
CA ALA A 588 -15.14 18.79 1.64
C ALA A 588 -15.39 18.17 3.03
N THR A 589 -15.89 16.94 3.03
CA THR A 589 -16.31 16.19 4.21
C THR A 589 -15.56 14.87 4.18
N LEU A 590 -14.60 14.69 5.09
CA LEU A 590 -13.92 13.39 5.25
C LEU A 590 -13.31 12.77 3.97
N GLY A 591 -12.90 13.60 3.00
CA GLY A 591 -12.31 13.15 1.74
C GLY A 591 -13.29 13.03 0.56
N VAL A 592 -14.59 13.23 0.79
CA VAL A 592 -15.62 13.39 -0.24
C VAL A 592 -16.11 14.83 -0.31
N GLN A 593 -16.86 15.19 -1.34
CA GLN A 593 -17.60 16.45 -1.41
C GLN A 593 -19.06 16.17 -1.09
N TRP A 594 -19.69 16.96 -0.21
CA TRP A 594 -21.11 16.86 0.08
C TRP A 594 -21.84 18.10 -0.41
N HIS A 595 -22.96 17.91 -1.10
CA HIS A 595 -23.84 18.95 -1.62
C HIS A 595 -25.10 19.01 -0.76
N PRO A 596 -25.28 20.02 0.11
CA PRO A 596 -26.38 20.02 1.07
C PRO A 596 -27.77 20.05 0.45
N GLN A 597 -27.97 20.79 -0.64
CA GLN A 597 -29.30 20.98 -1.22
C GLN A 597 -29.87 19.67 -1.78
N ASP A 598 -29.04 18.93 -2.51
CA ASP A 598 -29.42 17.65 -3.12
C ASP A 598 -29.18 16.46 -2.18
N ASP A 599 -28.47 16.71 -1.07
CA ASP A 599 -27.99 15.70 -0.13
C ASP A 599 -27.24 14.54 -0.84
N THR A 600 -26.27 14.90 -1.68
CA THR A 600 -25.47 13.96 -2.47
C THR A 600 -23.98 14.06 -2.17
N PHE A 601 -23.28 12.94 -2.31
CA PHE A 601 -21.82 12.91 -2.31
C PHE A 601 -21.26 12.98 -3.73
N GLY A 602 -20.22 13.81 -3.89
CA GLY A 602 -19.43 13.96 -5.10
C GLY A 602 -17.95 13.70 -4.83
N PHE A 603 -17.20 13.49 -5.90
CA PHE A 603 -15.76 13.36 -5.87
C PHE A 603 -15.15 14.31 -6.89
N LYS A 604 -14.10 15.04 -6.49
CA LYS A 604 -13.28 15.82 -7.42
C LYS A 604 -12.18 14.93 -7.97
N VAL A 605 -12.40 14.35 -9.15
CA VAL A 605 -11.35 13.63 -9.89
C VAL A 605 -10.37 14.67 -10.42
N ARG A 606 -9.08 14.51 -10.10
CA ARG A 606 -8.00 15.36 -10.60
C ARG A 606 -7.47 14.89 -11.94
#